data_AF-A0A3Q1IU60-F1
#
_entry.id   AF-A0A3Q1IU60-F1
#
_cell.length_a   1.000
_cell.length_b   1.000
_cell.length_c   1.000
_cell.angle_alpha   90.00
_cell.angle_beta   90.00
_cell.angle_gamma   90.00
#
_symmetry.space_group_name_H-M   'P 1'
#
loop_
_entity.id
_entity.type
_entity.pdbx_description
1 polymer ?
#
loop_
_entity_poly.entity_id
_entity_poly.type
_entity_poly.pdbx_seq_one_letter_code
_entity_poly.pdbx_strand_id
1 'polypeptide(L)'
;MAPKRRAASGVKAGGKKVKEEPEESQPKDAFTSAKEALLAAGPQVKSSRKVDEHCSVAASGEVYEDYDCMLNQTNIGQNNNKFYVIQVIKSGNTYYTWNRWGRVGEVGQSKLNEFDTPENAVKDFEKKFKDKTQNKWSDRMNFVSHTVSMTDIIKDVDEGVDSVDGNIGKVNKNVLPCTLDKATKNLIELVFSNDMFKEAMECMNLDIKKMPLGKLSKLQIAKGFEVLEEIEAALNQRGKIARLQELSSKFFTTIPHNFGRSRPPIIDNKEIVEKKKEMLMVLADIELAQTLKSETEKAQEEMVETVPHPLDQDYNSLKCKLTLLDRKTETFKIIEKYLTATSNSYYKPKIVNVWEVDRETERERFGENDVLENRRLLWHGTNIAVVAAILKSGLRIMPHSGGRVGRGLYFASENSKSACYVRPSKNTGVMFLNEVALGKEYTITKDDSSLTKAPAGYDSVVARGCMEPDPAKDIFITLEGKKVAVPQGSPVQQPQFVKSNFSNSEYLIYKESQCCIRYLLELNMQY
;
A
#
# COMPACT_ATOMS: atom_id res chain seq x y z
N MET A 1 85.69 -15.17 -9.78
CA MET A 1 85.81 -14.44 -11.06
C MET A 1 84.80 -13.31 -11.07
N ALA A 2 85.27 -12.09 -11.30
CA ALA A 2 84.48 -10.86 -11.47
C ALA A 2 83.84 -10.81 -12.89
N PRO A 3 83.13 -9.75 -13.32
CA PRO A 3 82.40 -8.69 -12.61
C PRO A 3 81.03 -8.29 -13.24
N LYS A 4 80.34 -7.39 -12.52
CA LYS A 4 79.39 -6.33 -12.95
C LYS A 4 79.36 -5.92 -14.44
N ARG A 5 78.16 -5.55 -14.93
CA ARG A 5 77.96 -4.31 -15.72
C ARG A 5 76.51 -3.76 -15.64
N ARG A 6 76.44 -2.42 -15.63
CA ARG A 6 75.29 -1.51 -15.50
C ARG A 6 74.76 -1.05 -16.89
N ALA A 7 73.57 -0.41 -16.84
CA ALA A 7 72.99 0.63 -17.72
C ALA A 7 72.13 0.14 -18.91
N ALA A 8 71.10 0.84 -19.40
CA ALA A 8 70.24 1.95 -18.93
C ALA A 8 69.07 2.11 -19.96
N SER A 9 67.96 2.72 -19.50
CA SER A 9 66.97 3.57 -20.22
C SER A 9 66.17 3.06 -21.44
N GLY A 10 64.83 3.25 -21.43
CA GLY A 10 64.02 3.36 -22.65
C GLY A 10 62.49 3.13 -22.57
N VAL A 11 61.72 4.15 -22.14
CA VAL A 11 60.41 4.65 -22.65
C VAL A 11 59.21 3.71 -23.00
N LYS A 12 58.09 3.95 -22.28
CA LYS A 12 56.62 3.92 -22.58
C LYS A 12 55.99 2.86 -23.49
N ALA A 13 54.90 2.24 -23.00
CA ALA A 13 53.59 2.22 -23.66
C ALA A 13 52.47 1.86 -22.66
N GLY A 14 51.35 2.60 -22.71
CA GLY A 14 50.25 2.50 -21.76
C GLY A 14 49.41 1.23 -21.88
N GLY A 15 49.12 0.60 -20.74
CA GLY A 15 48.10 -0.42 -20.61
C GLY A 15 46.77 0.21 -20.21
N LYS A 16 45.76 0.04 -21.07
CA LYS A 16 44.35 0.38 -20.81
C LYS A 16 43.93 -0.15 -19.44
N LYS A 17 43.43 0.75 -18.57
CA LYS A 17 42.54 0.36 -17.48
C LYS A 17 41.28 -0.24 -18.10
N VAL A 18 41.10 -1.53 -17.90
CA VAL A 18 39.80 -2.17 -18.08
C VAL A 18 38.86 -1.49 -17.08
N LYS A 19 37.79 -0.91 -17.62
CA LYS A 19 36.70 -0.31 -16.87
C LYS A 19 35.92 -1.48 -16.29
N GLU A 20 36.01 -1.72 -14.99
CA GLU A 20 35.05 -2.58 -14.31
C GLU A 20 33.67 -1.99 -14.54
N GLU A 21 32.82 -2.76 -15.22
CA GLU A 21 31.39 -2.49 -15.30
C GLU A 21 30.81 -2.57 -13.88
N PRO A 22 29.85 -1.71 -13.52
CA PRO A 22 29.21 -1.80 -12.22
C PRO A 22 28.51 -3.16 -12.11
N GLU A 23 28.75 -3.86 -11.00
CA GLU A 23 27.92 -5.01 -10.61
C GLU A 23 26.44 -4.60 -10.72
N GLU A 24 25.66 -5.36 -11.51
CA GLU A 24 24.22 -5.28 -11.52
C GLU A 24 23.72 -5.44 -10.08
N SER A 25 23.23 -4.35 -9.49
CA SER A 25 22.55 -4.37 -8.21
C SER A 25 21.38 -5.36 -8.30
N GLN A 26 21.32 -6.32 -7.37
CA GLN A 26 20.16 -7.20 -7.24
C GLN A 26 18.86 -6.39 -7.29
N PRO A 27 17.80 -6.89 -7.95
CA PRO A 27 16.52 -6.17 -8.00
C PRO A 27 16.07 -5.89 -6.57
N LYS A 28 15.88 -4.60 -6.26
CA LYS A 28 15.47 -4.15 -4.94
C LYS A 28 14.09 -4.69 -4.61
N ASP A 29 13.93 -5.03 -3.36
CA ASP A 29 12.78 -5.74 -2.85
C ASP A 29 11.58 -4.77 -2.72
N ALA A 30 10.31 -5.16 -2.95
CA ALA A 30 9.20 -4.19 -3.00
C ALA A 30 8.90 -3.48 -1.66
N PHE A 31 9.25 -4.08 -0.51
CA PHE A 31 9.10 -3.42 0.79
C PHE A 31 10.18 -2.34 0.95
N THR A 32 11.43 -2.70 0.63
CA THR A 32 12.55 -1.75 0.59
C THR A 32 12.34 -0.69 -0.48
N SER A 33 11.79 -1.04 -1.64
CA SER A 33 11.50 -0.11 -2.74
C SER A 33 10.37 0.84 -2.39
N ALA A 34 9.31 0.36 -1.72
CA ALA A 34 8.27 1.23 -1.18
C ALA A 34 8.87 2.21 -0.15
N LYS A 35 9.63 1.70 0.84
CA LYS A 35 10.33 2.53 1.82
C LYS A 35 11.26 3.57 1.16
N GLU A 36 12.10 3.16 0.22
CA GLU A 36 13.02 4.05 -0.50
C GLU A 36 12.28 5.07 -1.36
N ALA A 37 11.21 4.68 -2.07
CA ALA A 37 10.39 5.60 -2.86
C ALA A 37 9.72 6.66 -1.96
N LEU A 38 9.22 6.24 -0.81
CA LEU A 38 8.64 7.12 0.21
C LEU A 38 9.69 8.08 0.78
N LEU A 39 10.93 7.62 1.01
CA LEU A 39 12.04 8.46 1.49
C LEU A 39 12.56 9.42 0.40
N ALA A 40 12.62 8.97 -0.85
CA ALA A 40 13.14 9.73 -1.99
C ALA A 40 12.20 10.87 -2.43
N ALA A 41 10.90 10.73 -2.18
CA ALA A 41 9.92 11.77 -2.45
C ALA A 41 10.15 13.06 -1.65
N GLY A 42 10.94 13.02 -0.57
CA GLY A 42 11.25 14.16 0.29
C GLY A 42 10.03 14.73 1.03
N PRO A 43 10.23 15.70 1.95
CA PRO A 43 9.12 16.42 2.59
C PRO A 43 8.38 17.26 1.53
N GLN A 44 7.07 17.07 1.40
CA GLN A 44 6.23 17.85 0.48
C GLN A 44 6.06 19.31 0.98
N VAL A 45 5.88 20.24 0.04
CA VAL A 45 5.77 21.69 0.30
C VAL A 45 4.46 22.03 1.04
N LYS A 46 4.54 23.02 1.93
CA LYS A 46 3.51 23.43 2.89
C LYS A 46 2.17 23.82 2.23
N SER A 47 1.12 23.04 2.49
CA SER A 47 -0.27 23.40 2.22
C SER A 47 -1.03 23.98 3.43
N SER A 48 -2.24 24.47 3.16
CA SER A 48 -3.24 24.96 4.12
C SER A 48 -3.51 23.97 5.25
N ARG A 49 -3.09 24.32 6.48
CA ARG A 49 -3.34 23.54 7.69
C ARG A 49 -4.73 23.87 8.24
N LYS A 50 -5.57 22.85 8.38
CA LYS A 50 -6.89 23.02 8.99
C LYS A 50 -6.84 23.11 10.51
N VAL A 51 -7.66 24.00 11.05
CA VAL A 51 -7.96 24.04 12.48
C VAL A 51 -8.64 22.74 12.89
N ASP A 52 -8.27 22.22 14.06
CA ASP A 52 -8.88 21.02 14.64
C ASP A 52 -10.41 21.18 14.77
N GLU A 53 -11.17 20.19 14.29
CA GLU A 53 -12.64 20.22 14.22
C GLU A 53 -13.34 20.47 15.56
N HIS A 54 -12.66 20.20 16.68
CA HIS A 54 -13.20 20.39 18.02
C HIS A 54 -12.88 21.77 18.62
N CYS A 55 -12.15 22.61 17.89
CA CYS A 55 -11.86 23.97 18.32
C CYS A 55 -13.08 24.88 18.08
N SER A 56 -13.49 25.65 19.09
CA SER A 56 -14.65 26.53 19.00
C SER A 56 -14.51 27.63 17.94
N VAL A 57 -13.28 27.96 17.54
CA VAL A 57 -12.98 28.94 16.49
C VAL A 57 -12.64 28.28 15.14
N ALA A 58 -12.87 26.98 14.97
CA ALA A 58 -12.50 26.26 13.75
C ALA A 58 -13.15 26.80 12.47
N ALA A 59 -14.37 27.33 12.57
CA ALA A 59 -15.10 27.88 11.42
C ALA A 59 -14.63 29.28 11.01
N SER A 60 -14.02 30.05 11.92
CA SER A 60 -13.61 31.45 11.70
C SER A 60 -12.10 31.65 11.72
N GLY A 61 -11.34 30.64 12.13
CA GLY A 61 -9.90 30.71 12.31
C GLY A 61 -9.12 29.91 11.28
N GLU A 62 -7.88 30.33 11.06
CA GLU A 62 -6.89 29.65 10.24
C GLU A 62 -5.68 29.28 11.10
N VAL A 63 -5.00 28.18 10.79
CA VAL A 63 -3.74 27.84 11.48
C VAL A 63 -2.68 28.88 11.11
N TYR A 64 -2.04 29.44 12.13
CA TYR A 64 -1.01 30.45 11.95
C TYR A 64 0.32 29.80 11.51
N GLU A 65 0.76 30.14 10.30
CA GLU A 65 2.01 29.66 9.68
C GLU A 65 2.14 28.13 9.70
N ASP A 66 3.18 27.61 10.36
CA ASP A 66 3.43 26.17 10.48
C ASP A 66 3.23 25.58 11.87
N TYR A 67 2.71 26.37 12.82
CA TYR A 67 2.52 25.97 14.21
C TYR A 67 1.30 25.05 14.40
N ASP A 68 1.41 23.82 13.86
CA ASP A 68 0.50 22.70 14.04
C ASP A 68 1.33 21.42 14.21
N CYS A 69 1.16 20.74 15.34
CA CYS A 69 1.76 19.43 15.56
C CYS A 69 0.76 18.45 16.16
N MET A 70 0.91 17.18 15.81
CA MET A 70 0.17 16.09 16.45
C MET A 70 1.17 15.10 17.01
N LEU A 71 1.22 15.02 18.32
CA LEU A 71 2.10 14.13 19.03
C LEU A 71 1.37 12.83 19.36
N ASN A 72 2.10 11.72 19.33
CA ASN A 72 1.62 10.41 19.75
C ASN A 72 2.58 9.74 20.73
N GLN A 73 2.03 8.91 21.61
CA GLN A 73 2.80 8.09 22.52
C GLN A 73 2.05 6.81 22.87
N THR A 74 2.68 5.67 22.57
CA THR A 74 2.28 4.38 23.09
C THR A 74 3.33 3.86 24.07
N ASN A 75 2.89 3.38 25.23
CA ASN A 75 3.69 2.58 26.15
C ASN A 75 2.84 1.39 26.59
N ILE A 76 3.15 0.22 26.05
CA ILE A 76 2.42 -1.01 26.31
C ILE A 76 2.50 -1.37 27.80
N GLY A 77 3.66 -1.22 28.43
CA GLY A 77 3.88 -1.54 29.85
C GLY A 77 2.89 -0.84 30.79
N GLN A 78 2.59 0.42 30.51
CA GLN A 78 1.69 1.26 31.31
C GLN A 78 0.26 1.38 30.74
N ASN A 79 -0.07 0.63 29.67
CA ASN A 79 -1.32 0.79 28.92
C ASN A 79 -1.60 2.25 28.50
N ASN A 80 -0.54 2.99 28.17
CA ASN A 80 -0.66 4.32 27.60
C ASN A 80 -0.75 4.20 26.09
N ASN A 81 -1.77 4.83 25.51
CA ASN A 81 -1.89 5.05 24.08
C ASN A 81 -2.54 6.43 23.91
N LYS A 82 -1.72 7.47 23.85
CA LYS A 82 -2.12 8.87 24.07
C LYS A 82 -1.73 9.75 22.91
N PHE A 83 -2.56 10.74 22.63
CA PHE A 83 -2.27 11.78 21.65
C PHE A 83 -2.26 13.18 22.26
N TYR A 84 -1.65 14.12 21.57
CA TYR A 84 -1.67 15.54 21.93
C TYR A 84 -1.60 16.40 20.66
N VAL A 85 -2.60 17.22 20.41
CA VAL A 85 -2.65 18.22 19.34
C VAL A 85 -2.26 19.56 19.93
N ILE A 86 -1.42 20.30 19.23
CA ILE A 86 -1.06 21.68 19.55
C ILE A 86 -1.19 22.48 18.25
N GLN A 87 -1.95 23.58 18.27
CA GLN A 87 -2.08 24.51 17.14
C GLN A 87 -2.00 25.96 17.62
N VAL A 88 -1.39 26.83 16.81
CA VAL A 88 -1.63 28.28 16.88
C VAL A 88 -2.66 28.63 15.83
N ILE A 89 -3.71 29.35 16.22
CA ILE A 89 -4.84 29.71 15.36
C ILE A 89 -4.97 31.23 15.36
N LYS A 90 -5.17 31.82 14.18
CA LYS A 90 -5.51 33.23 14.01
C LYS A 90 -6.99 33.34 13.63
N SER A 91 -7.75 34.17 14.33
CA SER A 91 -9.14 34.49 13.99
C SER A 91 -9.34 36.00 14.12
N GLY A 92 -9.45 36.69 12.97
CA GLY A 92 -9.42 38.15 12.92
C GLY A 92 -8.08 38.71 13.40
N ASN A 93 -8.12 39.55 14.44
CA ASN A 93 -6.94 40.15 15.07
C ASN A 93 -6.47 39.43 16.34
N THR A 94 -7.11 38.30 16.69
CA THR A 94 -6.82 37.56 17.91
C THR A 94 -6.11 36.24 17.57
N TYR A 95 -5.19 35.83 18.44
CA TYR A 95 -4.44 34.59 18.31
C TYR A 95 -4.79 33.63 19.44
N TYR A 96 -4.78 32.34 19.15
CA TYR A 96 -5.13 31.31 20.12
C TYR A 96 -4.09 30.19 20.11
N THR A 97 -3.80 29.61 21.27
CA THR A 97 -3.22 28.26 21.34
C THR A 97 -4.30 27.24 21.65
N TRP A 98 -4.47 26.29 20.74
CA TRP A 98 -5.34 25.15 20.92
C TRP A 98 -4.54 23.92 21.32
N ASN A 99 -4.98 23.28 22.39
CA ASN A 99 -4.42 22.03 22.88
C ASN A 99 -5.53 21.00 23.01
N ARG A 100 -5.36 19.79 22.46
CA ARG A 100 -6.32 18.69 22.63
C ARG A 100 -5.59 17.38 22.90
N TRP A 101 -5.98 16.64 23.94
CA TRP A 101 -5.26 15.45 24.35
C TRP A 101 -6.18 14.39 24.92
N GLY A 102 -5.77 13.14 24.80
CA GLY A 102 -6.57 12.03 25.30
C GLY A 102 -6.03 10.68 24.88
N ARG A 103 -6.88 9.66 25.01
CA ARG A 103 -6.58 8.31 24.52
C ARG A 103 -6.79 8.24 23.01
N VAL A 104 -5.94 7.50 22.30
CA VAL A 104 -6.07 7.30 20.85
C VAL A 104 -7.42 6.63 20.54
N GLY A 105 -8.13 7.11 19.51
CA GLY A 105 -9.53 6.76 19.21
C GLY A 105 -10.61 7.59 19.93
N GLU A 106 -10.28 8.40 20.95
CA GLU A 106 -11.24 9.22 21.69
C GLU A 106 -11.06 10.73 21.40
N VAL A 107 -12.12 11.52 21.63
CA VAL A 107 -12.09 12.99 21.43
C VAL A 107 -11.11 13.68 22.38
N GLY A 108 -11.04 13.20 23.63
CA GLY A 108 -10.15 13.73 24.67
C GLY A 108 -10.67 14.99 25.36
N GLN A 109 -9.77 15.65 26.10
CA GLN A 109 -9.96 16.96 26.70
C GLN A 109 -9.27 18.02 25.84
N SER A 110 -9.71 19.27 25.96
CA SER A 110 -9.11 20.38 25.23
C SER A 110 -8.94 21.63 26.10
N LYS A 111 -8.09 22.53 25.62
CA LYS A 111 -7.88 23.86 26.18
C LYS A 111 -7.56 24.85 25.06
N LEU A 112 -8.30 25.95 25.05
CA LEU A 112 -8.04 27.11 24.19
C LEU A 112 -7.53 28.24 25.10
N ASN A 113 -6.37 28.82 24.77
CA ASN A 113 -5.90 30.06 25.40
C ASN A 113 -5.88 31.18 24.36
N GLU A 114 -6.24 32.39 24.76
CA GLU A 114 -6.32 33.58 23.91
C GLU A 114 -5.10 34.49 24.13
N PHE A 115 -4.64 35.14 23.07
CA PHE A 115 -3.50 36.06 23.07
C PHE A 115 -3.73 37.24 22.11
N ASP A 116 -3.27 38.42 22.53
CA ASP A 116 -3.35 39.64 21.74
C ASP A 116 -2.31 39.72 20.61
N THR A 117 -1.24 38.92 20.70
CA THR A 117 -0.10 38.97 19.77
C THR A 117 0.33 37.56 19.33
N PRO A 118 0.79 37.40 18.07
CA PRO A 118 1.24 36.11 17.56
C PRO A 118 2.47 35.61 18.33
N GLU A 119 3.37 36.49 18.75
CA GLU A 119 4.61 36.11 19.44
C GLU A 119 4.33 35.42 20.78
N ASN A 120 3.30 35.86 21.50
CA ASN A 120 2.92 35.23 22.78
C ASN A 120 2.25 33.86 22.56
N ALA A 121 1.40 33.74 21.54
CA ALA A 121 0.79 32.47 21.17
C ALA A 121 1.85 31.45 20.71
N VAL A 122 2.80 31.88 19.88
CA VAL A 122 3.94 31.06 19.44
C VAL A 122 4.80 30.62 20.63
N LYS A 123 5.12 31.51 21.57
CA LYS A 123 5.88 31.13 22.78
C LYS A 123 5.15 30.08 23.63
N ASP A 124 3.83 30.17 23.77
CA ASP A 124 3.06 29.15 24.50
C ASP A 124 3.04 27.81 23.75
N PHE A 125 2.90 27.84 22.42
CA PHE A 125 3.03 26.67 21.56
C PHE A 125 4.41 26.00 21.72
N GLU A 126 5.50 26.75 21.55
CA GLU A 126 6.86 26.20 21.60
C GLU A 126 7.20 25.67 22.99
N LYS A 127 6.75 26.36 24.05
CA LYS A 127 6.86 25.88 25.42
C LYS A 127 6.13 24.55 25.57
N LYS A 128 4.88 24.46 25.09
CA LYS A 128 4.10 23.22 25.19
C LYS A 128 4.73 22.08 24.40
N PHE A 129 5.18 22.35 23.18
CA PHE A 129 5.88 21.39 22.34
C PHE A 129 7.10 20.85 23.09
N LYS A 130 7.98 21.73 23.57
CA LYS A 130 9.18 21.35 24.33
C LYS A 130 8.85 20.58 25.61
N ASP A 131 7.81 20.96 26.35
CA ASP A 131 7.38 20.24 27.54
C ASP A 131 7.00 18.78 27.22
N LYS A 132 6.34 18.55 26.07
CA LYS A 132 5.83 17.23 25.66
C LYS A 132 6.83 16.36 24.90
N THR A 133 7.73 16.99 24.16
CA THR A 133 8.67 16.29 23.27
C THR A 133 10.11 16.33 23.76
N GLN A 134 10.46 17.25 24.67
CA GLN A 134 11.85 17.61 25.01
C GLN A 134 12.68 18.14 23.83
N ASN A 135 12.05 18.42 22.69
CA ASN A 135 12.68 18.98 21.50
C ASN A 135 12.30 20.45 21.33
N LYS A 136 13.11 21.22 20.60
CA LYS A 136 12.77 22.59 20.20
C LYS A 136 11.97 22.55 18.90
N TRP A 137 10.93 23.38 18.79
CA TRP A 137 10.13 23.46 17.56
C TRP A 137 10.96 23.91 16.34
N SER A 138 11.90 24.83 16.55
CA SER A 138 12.81 25.31 15.52
C SER A 138 13.78 24.24 14.98
N ASP A 139 14.02 23.17 15.74
CA ASP A 139 14.91 22.06 15.37
C ASP A 139 14.14 20.74 15.15
N ARG A 140 12.84 20.84 14.86
CA ARG A 140 11.94 19.68 14.72
C ARG A 140 12.31 18.72 13.58
N MET A 141 13.11 19.16 12.61
CA MET A 141 13.62 18.28 11.55
C MET A 141 14.66 17.27 12.09
N ASN A 142 15.33 17.58 13.20
CA ASN A 142 16.29 16.71 13.88
C ASN A 142 15.68 16.08 15.14
N PHE A 143 14.37 15.78 15.12
CA PHE A 143 13.63 15.29 16.27
C PHE A 143 14.26 14.02 16.87
N VAL A 144 14.52 14.04 18.18
CA VAL A 144 14.99 12.87 18.94
C VAL A 144 13.86 12.35 19.81
N SER A 145 13.47 11.09 19.61
CA SER A 145 12.48 10.44 20.46
C SER A 145 13.11 10.05 21.80
N HIS A 146 12.59 10.61 22.90
CA HIS A 146 12.97 10.21 24.26
C HIS A 146 11.97 9.20 24.82
N THR A 147 12.44 8.28 25.67
CA THR A 147 11.73 7.07 26.14
C THR A 147 10.37 7.33 26.81
N VAL A 148 10.08 8.57 27.20
CA VAL A 148 8.84 9.02 27.87
C VAL A 148 8.21 10.24 27.19
N SER A 149 8.78 10.73 26.08
CA SER A 149 8.24 11.88 25.34
C SER A 149 7.28 11.45 24.24
N MET A 150 6.37 12.33 23.85
CA MET A 150 5.51 12.10 22.68
C MET A 150 6.32 12.37 21.41
N THR A 151 6.11 11.57 20.37
CA THR A 151 6.76 11.73 19.07
C THR A 151 5.84 12.50 18.14
N ASP A 152 6.39 13.45 17.38
CA ASP A 152 5.62 14.17 16.37
C ASP A 152 5.27 13.25 15.21
N ILE A 153 3.98 13.20 14.86
CA ILE A 153 3.54 12.56 13.62
C ILE A 153 3.84 13.55 12.52
N ILE A 154 4.80 13.22 11.66
CA ILE A 154 5.14 14.07 10.52
C ILE A 154 3.91 14.16 9.64
N LYS A 155 3.40 15.38 9.46
CA LYS A 155 2.32 15.68 8.54
C LYS A 155 2.96 16.21 7.26
N ASP A 156 3.10 15.36 6.25
CA ASP A 156 3.23 15.85 4.88
C ASP A 156 1.80 16.20 4.46
N VAL A 157 1.49 17.48 4.39
CA VAL A 157 0.15 17.93 3.99
C VAL A 157 0.21 18.24 2.51
N ASP A 158 -0.45 17.42 1.71
CA ASP A 158 -0.62 17.69 0.29
C ASP A 158 -1.70 18.76 0.09
N GLU A 159 -1.54 19.61 -0.93
CA GLU A 159 -2.63 20.48 -1.41
C GLU A 159 -3.63 19.58 -2.15
N GLY A 160 -4.84 19.40 -1.60
CA GLY A 160 -5.97 18.85 -2.36
C GLY A 160 -7.10 18.16 -1.57
N VAL A 161 -6.80 17.46 -0.46
CA VAL A 161 -7.70 16.34 -0.08
C VAL A 161 -8.93 16.74 0.76
N ASP A 162 -9.12 18.02 1.09
CA ASP A 162 -10.07 18.38 2.15
C ASP A 162 -10.97 19.58 1.79
N SER A 163 -11.35 19.69 0.52
CA SER A 163 -12.41 20.62 0.07
C SER A 163 -13.80 20.02 0.33
N VAL A 164 -14.29 20.14 1.56
CA VAL A 164 -15.73 20.22 1.82
C VAL A 164 -16.17 21.62 1.41
N ASP A 165 -17.07 21.69 0.42
CA ASP A 165 -17.90 22.85 0.03
C ASP A 165 -17.45 24.21 0.60
N GLY A 166 -16.35 24.74 0.05
CA GLY A 166 -15.80 26.04 0.38
C GLY A 166 -15.74 26.89 -0.87
N ASN A 167 -16.70 27.79 -1.01
CA ASN A 167 -16.88 28.68 -2.15
C ASN A 167 -15.75 29.73 -2.19
N ILE A 168 -14.59 29.38 -2.75
CA ILE A 168 -13.52 30.33 -3.10
C ILE A 168 -13.60 30.56 -4.62
N GLY A 169 -13.72 31.83 -5.01
CA GLY A 169 -14.12 32.28 -6.35
C GLY A 169 -13.48 31.51 -7.50
N LYS A 170 -14.22 30.55 -8.05
CA LYS A 170 -13.85 29.86 -9.28
C LYS A 170 -13.94 30.84 -10.43
N VAL A 171 -12.81 31.10 -11.10
CA VAL A 171 -12.84 31.42 -12.52
C VAL A 171 -13.66 30.30 -13.18
N ASN A 172 -14.75 30.62 -13.88
CA ASN A 172 -15.58 29.64 -14.58
C ASN A 172 -14.73 28.98 -15.68
N LYS A 173 -13.98 27.94 -15.33
CA LYS A 173 -13.29 27.09 -16.30
C LYS A 173 -14.33 26.18 -16.97
N ASN A 174 -14.29 26.05 -18.28
CA ASN A 174 -15.16 25.13 -19.02
C ASN A 174 -14.64 23.70 -18.83
N VAL A 175 -15.30 22.93 -17.95
CA VAL A 175 -14.97 21.51 -17.74
C VAL A 175 -15.62 20.68 -18.83
N LEU A 176 -14.82 19.88 -19.54
CA LEU A 176 -15.32 18.97 -20.57
C LEU A 176 -16.15 17.84 -19.95
N PRO A 177 -17.15 17.29 -20.67
CA PRO A 177 -17.86 16.09 -20.25
C PRO A 177 -16.89 14.90 -20.10
N CYS A 178 -17.17 14.04 -19.12
CA CYS A 178 -16.42 12.79 -18.91
C CYS A 178 -16.49 11.91 -20.15
N THR A 179 -15.36 11.37 -20.57
CA THR A 179 -15.26 10.47 -21.73
C THR A 179 -15.52 9.01 -21.39
N LEU A 180 -15.42 8.65 -20.11
CA LEU A 180 -15.60 7.28 -19.61
C LEU A 180 -17.07 6.85 -19.68
N ASP A 181 -17.29 5.57 -19.99
CA ASP A 181 -18.60 4.95 -19.82
C ASP A 181 -19.02 4.92 -18.35
N LYS A 182 -20.33 4.73 -18.10
CA LYS A 182 -20.89 4.80 -16.75
C LYS A 182 -20.26 3.79 -15.78
N ALA A 183 -19.95 2.57 -16.22
CA ALA A 183 -19.39 1.55 -15.34
C ALA A 183 -17.95 1.92 -14.96
N THR A 184 -17.14 2.31 -15.95
CA THR A 184 -15.76 2.75 -15.72
C THR A 184 -15.71 4.01 -14.86
N LYS A 185 -16.62 4.97 -15.09
CA LYS A 185 -16.77 6.17 -14.25
C LYS A 185 -16.95 5.81 -12.77
N ASN A 186 -17.89 4.92 -12.46
CA ASN A 186 -18.17 4.48 -11.08
C ASN A 186 -16.98 3.75 -10.46
N LEU A 187 -16.26 2.93 -11.25
CA LEU A 187 -15.06 2.24 -10.78
C LEU A 187 -13.98 3.24 -10.38
N ILE A 188 -13.71 4.25 -11.23
CA ILE A 188 -12.70 5.28 -10.96
C ILE A 188 -13.08 6.13 -9.75
N GLU A 189 -14.34 6.55 -9.64
CA GLU A 189 -14.85 7.23 -8.43
C GLU A 189 -14.63 6.39 -7.17
N LEU A 190 -14.83 5.06 -7.24
CA LEU A 190 -14.69 4.16 -6.11
C LEU A 190 -13.23 3.97 -5.70
N VAL A 191 -12.33 3.69 -6.65
CA VAL A 191 -10.91 3.36 -6.33
C VAL A 191 -10.10 4.59 -5.92
N PHE A 192 -10.60 5.80 -6.15
CA PHE A 192 -10.05 7.08 -5.65
C PHE A 192 -10.91 7.72 -4.54
N SER A 193 -11.86 6.97 -3.96
CA SER A 193 -12.75 7.47 -2.91
C SER A 193 -12.05 7.59 -1.56
N ASN A 194 -12.09 8.79 -0.99
CA ASN A 194 -11.60 9.04 0.37
C ASN A 194 -12.36 8.23 1.41
N ASP A 195 -13.67 8.02 1.22
CA ASP A 195 -14.46 7.24 2.17
C ASP A 195 -14.11 5.75 2.11
N MET A 196 -13.83 5.23 0.91
CA MET A 196 -13.32 3.86 0.76
C MET A 196 -11.98 3.68 1.47
N PHE A 197 -11.04 4.63 1.31
CA PHE A 197 -9.75 4.54 1.99
C PHE A 197 -9.91 4.65 3.52
N LYS A 198 -10.81 5.52 4.01
CA LYS A 198 -11.15 5.59 5.44
C LYS A 198 -11.66 4.25 5.94
N GLU A 199 -12.68 3.67 5.29
CA GLU A 199 -13.23 2.34 5.65
C GLU A 199 -12.11 1.28 5.74
N ALA A 200 -11.22 1.23 4.74
CA ALA A 200 -10.11 0.28 4.71
C ALA A 200 -9.12 0.46 5.87
N MET A 201 -8.77 1.71 6.22
CA MET A 201 -7.90 2.02 7.36
C MET A 201 -8.55 1.68 8.71
N GLU A 202 -9.86 1.91 8.83
CA GLU A 202 -10.67 1.57 10.01
C GLU A 202 -10.65 0.06 10.26
N CYS A 203 -10.82 -0.76 9.21
CA CYS A 203 -10.72 -2.22 9.30
C CYS A 203 -9.35 -2.71 9.79
N MET A 204 -8.30 -1.89 9.66
CA MET A 204 -6.95 -2.18 10.17
C MET A 204 -6.70 -1.67 11.60
N ASN A 205 -7.72 -1.11 12.24
CA ASN A 205 -7.69 -0.47 13.57
C ASN A 205 -6.77 0.76 13.62
N LEU A 206 -6.68 1.51 12.53
CA LEU A 206 -5.91 2.75 12.47
C LEU A 206 -6.75 3.93 12.95
N ASP A 207 -6.12 4.91 13.60
CA ASP A 207 -6.81 6.14 14.02
C ASP A 207 -6.84 7.15 12.86
N ILE A 208 -7.88 7.07 12.04
CA ILE A 208 -8.05 7.90 10.83
C ILE A 208 -8.17 9.39 11.16
N LYS A 209 -8.70 9.75 12.35
CA LYS A 209 -8.76 11.17 12.75
C LYS A 209 -7.36 11.76 12.94
N LYS A 210 -6.38 10.91 13.26
CA LYS A 210 -4.99 11.30 13.51
C LYS A 210 -4.09 11.09 12.32
N MET A 211 -4.46 10.15 11.46
CA MET A 211 -3.87 9.94 10.15
C MET A 211 -4.94 10.19 9.08
N PRO A 212 -5.48 11.42 8.95
CA PRO A 212 -6.34 11.71 7.81
C PRO A 212 -5.52 11.53 6.54
N LEU A 213 -6.18 11.13 5.45
CA LEU A 213 -5.53 10.68 4.21
C LEU A 213 -4.49 11.68 3.66
N GLY A 214 -4.77 12.98 3.75
CA GLY A 214 -3.85 14.05 3.38
C GLY A 214 -2.76 14.39 4.40
N LYS A 215 -2.59 13.61 5.49
CA LYS A 215 -1.52 13.73 6.50
C LYS A 215 -0.71 12.45 6.67
N LEU A 216 -0.99 11.42 5.87
CA LEU A 216 -0.25 10.16 5.90
C LEU A 216 1.11 10.40 5.25
N SER A 217 2.09 10.84 6.05
CA SER A 217 3.43 11.15 5.55
C SER A 217 4.11 9.90 5.02
N LYS A 218 4.67 10.01 3.81
CA LYS A 218 5.53 9.01 3.20
C LYS A 218 6.62 8.57 4.17
N LEU A 219 7.22 9.55 4.85
CA LEU A 219 8.24 9.35 5.87
C LEU A 219 7.72 8.62 7.12
N GLN A 220 6.46 8.81 7.51
CA GLN A 220 5.87 8.08 8.64
C GLN A 220 5.68 6.59 8.33
N ILE A 221 5.20 6.25 7.13
CA ILE A 221 5.07 4.86 6.66
C ILE A 221 6.47 4.22 6.59
N ALA A 222 7.45 4.93 6.03
CA ALA A 222 8.85 4.48 5.96
C ALA A 222 9.45 4.19 7.36
N LYS A 223 9.23 5.07 8.34
CA LYS A 223 9.61 4.81 9.74
C LYS A 223 8.87 3.61 10.34
N GLY A 224 7.60 3.42 9.97
CA GLY A 224 6.84 2.23 10.36
C GLY A 224 7.51 0.94 9.88
N PHE A 225 8.00 0.94 8.64
CA PHE A 225 8.75 -0.18 8.06
C PHE A 225 10.04 -0.47 8.82
N GLU A 226 10.84 0.56 9.13
CA GLU A 226 12.08 0.43 9.93
C GLU A 226 11.82 -0.22 11.29
N VAL A 227 10.76 0.19 11.98
CA VAL A 227 10.44 -0.40 13.30
C VAL A 227 10.03 -1.87 13.17
N LEU A 228 9.33 -2.27 12.11
CA LEU A 228 8.99 -3.68 11.89
C LEU A 228 10.24 -4.52 11.56
N GLU A 229 11.21 -3.99 10.82
CA GLU A 229 12.52 -4.63 10.59
C GLU A 229 13.25 -4.85 11.92
N GLU A 230 13.27 -3.85 12.81
CA GLU A 230 13.84 -3.96 14.16
C GLU A 230 13.12 -5.04 15.01
N ILE A 231 11.79 -5.12 14.92
CA ILE A 231 11.00 -6.13 15.63
C ILE A 231 11.34 -7.53 15.11
N GLU A 232 11.37 -7.73 13.80
CA GLU A 232 11.69 -9.02 13.18
C GLU A 232 13.09 -9.49 13.59
N ALA A 233 14.08 -8.60 13.60
CA ALA A 233 15.42 -8.90 14.08
C ALA A 233 15.45 -9.29 15.57
N ALA A 234 14.60 -8.67 16.40
CA ALA A 234 14.49 -8.96 17.83
C ALA A 234 13.79 -10.29 18.14
N LEU A 235 12.97 -10.84 17.23
CA LEU A 235 12.23 -12.09 17.45
C LEU A 235 13.14 -13.30 17.77
N ASN A 236 14.38 -13.28 17.31
CA ASN A 236 15.34 -14.37 17.46
C ASN A 236 16.30 -14.19 18.65
N GLN A 237 16.18 -13.12 19.43
CA GLN A 237 17.11 -12.79 20.52
C GLN A 237 16.69 -13.43 21.87
N ARG A 238 17.66 -13.71 22.74
CA ARG A 238 17.39 -14.13 24.14
C ARG A 238 16.93 -12.94 24.97
N GLY A 239 15.99 -13.13 25.90
CA GLY A 239 15.45 -12.03 26.71
C GLY A 239 14.58 -11.03 25.94
N LYS A 240 14.08 -11.42 24.76
CA LYS A 240 13.39 -10.55 23.79
C LYS A 240 12.12 -9.85 24.29
N ILE A 241 11.46 -10.33 25.35
CA ILE A 241 10.13 -9.83 25.75
C ILE A 241 10.14 -8.32 26.03
N ALA A 242 11.11 -7.84 26.82
CA ALA A 242 11.21 -6.41 27.15
C ALA A 242 11.49 -5.57 25.90
N ARG A 243 12.40 -6.04 25.04
CA ARG A 243 12.75 -5.36 23.78
C ARG A 243 11.59 -5.35 22.78
N LEU A 244 10.85 -6.45 22.64
CA LEU A 244 9.67 -6.54 21.79
C LEU A 244 8.55 -5.63 22.30
N GLN A 245 8.37 -5.52 23.62
CA GLN A 245 7.40 -4.57 24.21
C GLN A 245 7.78 -3.12 23.90
N GLU A 246 9.06 -2.77 24.02
CA GLU A 246 9.59 -1.44 23.68
C GLU A 246 9.38 -1.13 22.19
N LEU A 247 9.83 -2.04 21.32
CA LEU A 247 9.70 -1.89 19.86
C LEU A 247 8.24 -1.87 19.40
N SER A 248 7.37 -2.68 20.00
CA SER A 248 5.93 -2.63 19.72
C SER A 248 5.34 -1.28 20.15
N SER A 249 5.79 -0.74 21.28
CA SER A 249 5.41 0.60 21.72
C SER A 249 5.90 1.68 20.75
N LYS A 250 7.14 1.55 20.23
CA LYS A 250 7.69 2.41 19.17
C LYS A 250 6.84 2.32 17.90
N PHE A 251 6.45 1.11 17.49
CA PHE A 251 5.63 0.89 16.30
C PHE A 251 4.26 1.57 16.41
N PHE A 252 3.53 1.38 17.51
CA PHE A 252 2.21 2.01 17.71
C PHE A 252 2.28 3.52 18.00
N THR A 253 3.45 3.99 18.43
CA THR A 253 3.74 5.43 18.50
C THR A 253 3.90 6.01 17.10
N THR A 254 4.66 5.34 16.23
CA THR A 254 4.86 5.75 14.83
C THR A 254 3.59 5.58 14.00
N ILE A 255 2.85 4.50 14.18
CA ILE A 255 1.63 4.20 13.43
C ILE A 255 0.47 4.18 14.42
N PRO A 256 -0.24 5.31 14.63
CA PRO A 256 -1.37 5.40 15.55
C PRO A 256 -2.44 4.33 15.31
N HIS A 257 -2.66 3.49 16.31
CA HIS A 257 -3.73 2.50 16.32
C HIS A 257 -4.75 2.80 17.41
N ASN A 258 -6.01 2.55 17.09
CA ASN A 258 -7.11 2.59 18.06
C ASN A 258 -7.29 1.20 18.67
N PHE A 259 -6.96 1.06 19.96
CA PHE A 259 -7.17 -0.16 20.74
C PHE A 259 -8.36 -0.07 21.69
N GLY A 260 -9.19 0.98 21.57
CA GLY A 260 -10.19 1.32 22.58
C GLY A 260 -9.55 1.39 23.96
N ARG A 261 -10.21 0.87 25.00
CA ARG A 261 -9.68 0.82 26.38
C ARG A 261 -8.71 -0.34 26.65
N SER A 262 -8.54 -1.24 25.68
CA SER A 262 -7.67 -2.40 25.80
C SER A 262 -6.19 -2.02 25.73
N ARG A 263 -5.36 -2.82 26.39
CA ARG A 263 -3.90 -2.70 26.31
C ARG A 263 -3.44 -2.99 24.88
N PRO A 264 -2.59 -2.14 24.25
CA PRO A 264 -2.03 -2.45 22.94
C PRO A 264 -1.25 -3.78 23.00
N PRO A 265 -1.40 -4.67 22.01
CA PRO A 265 -0.77 -5.99 22.02
C PRO A 265 0.74 -5.89 21.79
N ILE A 266 1.49 -6.92 22.17
CA ILE A 266 2.91 -7.02 21.81
C ILE A 266 3.01 -7.71 20.45
N ILE A 267 3.85 -7.20 19.56
CA ILE A 267 4.22 -7.84 18.30
C ILE A 267 5.37 -8.81 18.62
N ASP A 268 5.04 -10.09 18.85
CA ASP A 268 5.97 -11.07 19.44
C ASP A 268 6.21 -12.33 18.61
N ASN A 269 5.60 -12.41 17.43
CA ASN A 269 5.75 -13.53 16.53
C ASN A 269 5.71 -13.08 15.06
N LYS A 270 6.21 -13.96 14.18
CA LYS A 270 6.34 -13.69 12.74
C LYS A 270 4.99 -13.38 12.10
N GLU A 271 3.93 -14.11 12.44
CA GLU A 271 2.60 -13.90 11.85
C GLU A 271 2.06 -12.48 12.09
N ILE A 272 2.21 -11.94 13.31
CA ILE A 272 1.79 -10.57 13.61
C ILE A 272 2.65 -9.56 12.84
N VAL A 273 3.97 -9.78 12.75
CA VAL A 273 4.86 -8.92 11.95
C VAL A 273 4.41 -8.88 10.49
N GLU A 274 4.17 -10.04 9.87
CA GLU A 274 3.74 -10.13 8.48
C GLU A 274 2.41 -9.40 8.24
N LYS A 275 1.43 -9.56 9.14
CA LYS A 275 0.15 -8.80 9.08
C LYS A 275 0.36 -7.29 9.19
N LYS A 276 1.32 -6.83 10.02
CA LYS A 276 1.64 -5.40 10.16
C LYS A 276 2.42 -4.85 8.97
N LYS A 277 3.24 -5.66 8.31
CA LYS A 277 3.89 -5.29 7.05
C LYS A 277 2.86 -5.16 5.93
N GLU A 278 1.94 -6.12 5.80
CA GLU A 278 0.82 -6.04 4.84
C GLU A 278 -0.03 -4.78 5.07
N MET A 279 -0.33 -4.45 6.33
CA MET A 279 -1.02 -3.22 6.68
C MET A 279 -0.28 -1.95 6.23
N LEU A 280 1.04 -1.86 6.45
CA LEU A 280 1.83 -0.72 5.98
C LEU A 280 1.92 -0.65 4.45
N MET A 281 1.87 -1.79 3.76
CA MET A 281 1.82 -1.82 2.30
C MET A 281 0.50 -1.27 1.76
N VAL A 282 -0.62 -1.64 2.38
CA VAL A 282 -1.91 -1.05 2.01
C VAL A 282 -1.88 0.46 2.25
N LEU A 283 -1.27 0.93 3.34
CA LEU A 283 -1.08 2.37 3.58
C LEU A 283 -0.22 3.04 2.50
N ALA A 284 0.89 2.42 2.07
CA ALA A 284 1.71 2.94 0.98
C ALA A 284 0.95 3.00 -0.36
N ASP A 285 0.06 2.05 -0.61
CA ASP A 285 -0.76 2.02 -1.83
C ASP A 285 -1.88 3.05 -1.81
N ILE A 286 -2.49 3.29 -0.64
CA ILE A 286 -3.42 4.40 -0.43
C ILE A 286 -2.71 5.73 -0.66
N GLU A 287 -1.50 5.90 -0.11
CA GLU A 287 -0.66 7.09 -0.28
C GLU A 287 -0.35 7.33 -1.77
N LEU A 288 0.07 6.30 -2.51
CA LEU A 288 0.28 6.39 -3.94
C LEU A 288 -0.98 6.86 -4.68
N ALA A 289 -2.15 6.29 -4.36
CA ALA A 289 -3.41 6.70 -4.98
C ALA A 289 -3.78 8.15 -4.66
N GLN A 290 -3.49 8.63 -3.44
CA GLN A 290 -3.68 10.03 -3.05
C GLN A 290 -2.71 10.96 -3.80
N THR A 291 -1.42 10.60 -3.93
CA THR A 291 -0.44 11.34 -4.73
C THR A 291 -0.90 11.44 -6.19
N LEU A 292 -1.36 10.34 -6.80
CA LEU A 292 -1.87 10.37 -8.19
C LEU A 292 -3.02 11.37 -8.36
N LYS A 293 -3.92 11.43 -7.37
CA LYS A 293 -5.06 12.33 -7.37
C LYS A 293 -4.67 13.79 -7.14
N SER A 294 -3.72 14.07 -6.25
CA SER A 294 -3.26 15.44 -6.03
C SER A 294 -2.48 15.99 -7.23
N GLU A 295 -1.72 15.14 -7.93
CA GLU A 295 -1.04 15.48 -9.18
C GLU A 295 -2.04 15.86 -10.30
N THR A 296 -3.16 15.13 -10.42
CA THR A 296 -4.22 15.46 -11.41
C THR A 296 -4.93 16.76 -11.05
N GLU A 297 -5.24 16.98 -9.77
CA GLU A 297 -5.84 18.23 -9.28
C GLU A 297 -4.94 19.45 -9.56
N LYS A 298 -3.64 19.37 -9.23
CA LYS A 298 -2.66 20.44 -9.50
C LYS A 298 -2.52 20.74 -10.99
N ALA A 299 -2.42 19.71 -11.83
CA ALA A 299 -2.36 19.89 -13.28
C ALA A 299 -3.62 20.62 -13.82
N GLN A 300 -4.78 20.37 -13.22
CA GLN A 300 -6.04 21.03 -13.58
C GLN A 300 -6.08 22.50 -13.16
N GLU A 301 -5.45 22.86 -12.04
CA GLU A 301 -5.36 24.25 -11.57
C GLU A 301 -4.52 25.11 -12.51
N GLU A 302 -3.45 24.56 -13.09
CA GLU A 302 -2.56 25.24 -14.03
C GLU A 302 -3.18 25.46 -15.43
N MET A 303 -4.19 24.68 -15.82
CA MET A 303 -4.87 24.82 -17.11
C MET A 303 -5.78 26.06 -17.17
N VAL A 304 -5.69 26.84 -18.25
CA VAL A 304 -6.51 28.05 -18.50
C VAL A 304 -7.61 27.73 -19.51
N GLU A 305 -8.81 28.30 -19.32
CA GLU A 305 -10.02 28.16 -20.16
C GLU A 305 -10.75 26.81 -20.13
N THR A 306 -10.16 25.74 -20.68
CA THR A 306 -10.83 24.44 -20.85
C THR A 306 -10.05 23.34 -20.14
N VAL A 307 -10.74 22.57 -19.30
CA VAL A 307 -10.14 21.53 -18.45
C VAL A 307 -10.81 20.18 -18.69
N PRO A 308 -10.05 19.08 -18.84
CA PRO A 308 -10.63 17.74 -18.89
C PRO A 308 -11.44 17.42 -17.64
N HIS A 309 -12.39 16.50 -17.76
CA HIS A 309 -13.15 16.02 -16.61
C HIS A 309 -12.19 15.40 -15.58
N PRO A 310 -12.33 15.68 -14.27
CA PRO A 310 -11.41 15.15 -13.24
C PRO A 310 -11.22 13.63 -13.30
N LEU A 311 -12.31 12.89 -13.47
CA LEU A 311 -12.25 11.42 -13.59
C LEU A 311 -11.51 10.91 -14.84
N ASP A 312 -11.50 11.67 -15.94
CA ASP A 312 -10.68 11.30 -17.09
C ASP A 312 -9.19 11.42 -16.73
N GLN A 313 -8.82 12.43 -15.93
CA GLN A 313 -7.45 12.61 -15.46
C GLN A 313 -7.05 11.52 -14.46
N ASP A 314 -7.89 11.23 -13.48
CA ASP A 314 -7.67 10.14 -12.51
C ASP A 314 -7.51 8.80 -13.24
N TYR A 315 -8.36 8.51 -14.22
CA TYR A 315 -8.24 7.33 -15.08
C TYR A 315 -6.92 7.31 -15.86
N ASN A 316 -6.55 8.42 -16.52
CA ASN A 316 -5.31 8.51 -17.28
C ASN A 316 -4.07 8.40 -16.38
N SER A 317 -4.14 8.86 -15.12
CA SER A 317 -3.07 8.75 -14.15
C SER A 317 -2.69 7.30 -13.86
N LEU A 318 -3.64 6.36 -13.97
CA LEU A 318 -3.40 4.92 -13.79
C LEU A 318 -2.52 4.34 -14.90
N LYS A 319 -2.43 4.99 -16.06
CA LYS A 319 -1.72 4.48 -17.25
C LYS A 319 -2.10 3.03 -17.59
N CYS A 320 -3.39 2.75 -17.47
CA CYS A 320 -3.97 1.43 -17.64
C CYS A 320 -5.27 1.59 -18.41
N LYS A 321 -5.33 1.00 -19.61
CA LYS A 321 -6.55 0.99 -20.40
C LYS A 321 -7.48 -0.10 -19.85
N LEU A 322 -8.71 0.29 -19.54
CA LEU A 322 -9.78 -0.61 -19.13
C LEU A 322 -10.83 -0.66 -20.23
N THR A 323 -11.08 -1.86 -20.78
CA THR A 323 -12.12 -2.06 -21.80
C THR A 323 -13.26 -2.87 -21.20
N LEU A 324 -14.42 -2.24 -21.00
CA LEU A 324 -15.60 -2.90 -20.44
C LEU A 324 -16.07 -4.02 -21.38
N LEU A 325 -16.21 -5.24 -20.83
CA LEU A 325 -16.68 -6.39 -21.60
C LEU A 325 -18.21 -6.42 -21.66
N ASP A 326 -18.75 -6.61 -22.87
CA ASP A 326 -20.16 -6.93 -23.04
C ASP A 326 -20.44 -8.34 -22.48
N ARG A 327 -21.49 -8.43 -21.64
CA ARG A 327 -21.99 -9.67 -21.03
C ARG A 327 -22.31 -10.78 -22.03
N LYS A 328 -22.58 -10.42 -23.29
CA LYS A 328 -22.90 -11.38 -24.36
C LYS A 328 -21.65 -12.03 -24.98
N THR A 329 -20.47 -11.45 -24.78
CA THR A 329 -19.22 -11.96 -25.34
C THR A 329 -18.87 -13.34 -24.78
N GLU A 330 -18.19 -14.15 -25.59
CA GLU A 330 -17.75 -15.48 -25.14
C GLU A 330 -16.78 -15.39 -23.97
N THR A 331 -15.87 -14.42 -24.00
CA THR A 331 -14.92 -14.15 -22.91
C THR A 331 -15.65 -13.88 -21.59
N PHE A 332 -16.70 -13.06 -21.59
CA PHE A 332 -17.48 -12.80 -20.37
C PHE A 332 -18.12 -14.08 -19.84
N LYS A 333 -18.74 -14.90 -20.71
CA LYS A 333 -19.37 -16.17 -20.31
C LYS A 333 -18.37 -17.17 -19.74
N ILE A 334 -17.16 -17.24 -20.31
CA ILE A 334 -16.06 -18.06 -19.79
C ILE A 334 -15.70 -17.64 -18.36
N ILE A 335 -15.56 -16.33 -18.12
CA ILE A 335 -15.24 -15.76 -16.80
C ILE A 335 -16.38 -16.00 -15.80
N GLU A 336 -17.64 -15.76 -16.22
CA GLU A 336 -18.82 -15.99 -15.39
C GLU A 336 -18.97 -17.46 -14.99
N LYS A 337 -18.73 -18.39 -15.93
CA LYS A 337 -18.72 -19.82 -15.66
C LYS A 337 -17.56 -20.20 -14.75
N TYR A 338 -16.37 -19.63 -14.93
CA TYR A 338 -15.22 -19.89 -14.06
C TYR A 338 -15.51 -19.45 -12.61
N LEU A 339 -16.09 -18.26 -12.42
CA LEU A 339 -16.50 -17.76 -11.11
C LEU A 339 -17.56 -18.69 -10.49
N THR A 340 -18.59 -19.06 -11.25
CA THR A 340 -19.67 -19.91 -10.73
C THR A 340 -19.17 -21.31 -10.37
N ALA A 341 -18.35 -21.91 -11.22
CA ALA A 341 -17.86 -23.28 -11.05
C ALA A 341 -16.96 -23.44 -9.81
N THR A 342 -16.19 -22.40 -9.47
CA THR A 342 -15.17 -22.48 -8.41
C THR A 342 -15.52 -21.72 -7.13
N SER A 343 -16.76 -21.23 -7.02
CA SER A 343 -17.29 -20.66 -5.77
C SER A 343 -17.60 -21.77 -4.77
N ASN A 344 -17.76 -21.40 -3.50
CA ASN A 344 -18.24 -22.30 -2.47
C ASN A 344 -19.71 -21.99 -2.10
N SER A 345 -20.33 -22.82 -1.26
CA SER A 345 -21.73 -22.67 -0.89
C SER A 345 -22.02 -21.41 -0.06
N TYR A 346 -21.01 -20.89 0.65
CA TYR A 346 -21.15 -19.82 1.64
C TYR A 346 -20.90 -18.43 1.06
N TYR A 347 -19.97 -18.30 0.11
CA TYR A 347 -19.59 -17.05 -0.53
C TYR A 347 -19.83 -17.16 -2.03
N LYS A 348 -20.84 -16.42 -2.51
CA LYS A 348 -21.24 -16.40 -3.92
C LYS A 348 -21.13 -14.98 -4.48
N PRO A 349 -19.90 -14.50 -4.75
CA PRO A 349 -19.71 -13.20 -5.36
C PRO A 349 -20.45 -13.12 -6.70
N LYS A 350 -21.09 -11.98 -6.97
CA LYS A 350 -21.83 -11.74 -8.22
C LYS A 350 -21.12 -10.71 -9.07
N ILE A 351 -20.96 -11.00 -10.36
CA ILE A 351 -20.33 -10.08 -11.31
C ILE A 351 -21.22 -8.86 -11.53
N VAL A 352 -20.68 -7.69 -11.19
CA VAL A 352 -21.25 -6.39 -11.54
C VAL A 352 -20.74 -5.98 -12.91
N ASN A 353 -19.42 -5.94 -13.10
CA ASN A 353 -18.76 -5.57 -14.35
C ASN A 353 -17.43 -6.33 -14.49
N VAL A 354 -16.97 -6.47 -15.74
CA VAL A 354 -15.65 -7.05 -16.06
C VAL A 354 -14.99 -6.15 -17.09
N TRP A 355 -13.73 -5.81 -16.85
CA TRP A 355 -12.90 -5.08 -17.80
C TRP A 355 -11.73 -5.95 -18.25
N GLU A 356 -11.43 -5.92 -19.54
CA GLU A 356 -10.09 -6.27 -20.01
C GLU A 356 -9.12 -5.19 -19.53
N VAL A 357 -8.00 -5.64 -18.97
CA VAL A 357 -6.94 -4.79 -18.41
C VAL A 357 -5.77 -4.77 -19.37
N ASP A 358 -5.32 -3.58 -19.74
CA ASP A 358 -4.13 -3.37 -20.55
C ASP A 358 -3.27 -2.27 -19.94
N ARG A 359 -2.31 -2.70 -19.11
CA ARG A 359 -1.35 -1.84 -18.42
C ARG A 359 -0.19 -1.48 -19.33
N GLU A 360 0.25 -0.22 -19.26
CA GLU A 360 1.46 0.23 -19.94
C GLU A 360 2.65 -0.67 -19.57
N THR A 361 3.42 -1.13 -20.57
CA THR A 361 4.60 -2.02 -20.46
C THR A 361 4.37 -3.44 -19.92
N GLU A 362 3.19 -3.79 -19.38
CA GLU A 362 3.02 -5.09 -18.70
C GLU A 362 3.10 -6.28 -19.67
N ARG A 363 2.51 -6.16 -20.86
CA ARG A 363 2.57 -7.20 -21.91
C ARG A 363 4.01 -7.40 -22.42
N GLU A 364 4.75 -6.31 -22.60
CA GLU A 364 6.17 -6.35 -23.02
C GLU A 364 7.02 -7.09 -21.99
N ARG A 365 6.90 -6.70 -20.71
CA ARG A 365 7.59 -7.36 -19.59
C ARG A 365 7.18 -8.84 -19.47
N PHE A 366 5.91 -9.16 -19.68
CA PHE A 366 5.43 -10.53 -19.64
C PHE A 366 6.00 -11.40 -20.77
N GLY A 367 6.32 -10.80 -21.92
CA GLY A 367 6.95 -11.45 -23.08
C GLY A 367 8.32 -12.06 -22.78
N GLU A 368 9.02 -11.65 -21.72
CA GLU A 368 10.24 -12.32 -21.20
C GLU A 368 10.01 -13.82 -20.94
N ASN A 369 8.76 -14.21 -20.69
CA ASN A 369 8.35 -15.56 -20.33
C ASN A 369 7.73 -16.32 -21.50
N ASP A 370 7.86 -15.85 -22.75
CA ASP A 370 7.29 -16.50 -23.94
C ASP A 370 7.74 -17.93 -24.17
N VAL A 371 8.94 -18.28 -23.68
CA VAL A 371 9.47 -19.65 -23.70
C VAL A 371 8.76 -20.57 -22.70
N LEU A 372 8.12 -20.02 -21.67
CA LEU A 372 7.40 -20.79 -20.67
C LEU A 372 6.05 -21.24 -21.22
N GLU A 373 5.85 -22.55 -21.19
CA GLU A 373 4.56 -23.20 -21.38
C GLU A 373 3.76 -23.22 -20.06
N ASN A 374 2.68 -24.02 -20.00
CA ASN A 374 1.82 -24.16 -18.83
C ASN A 374 1.33 -22.80 -18.30
N ARG A 375 0.52 -22.12 -19.13
CA ARG A 375 -0.09 -20.85 -18.77
C ARG A 375 -1.50 -21.08 -18.25
N ARG A 376 -1.83 -20.45 -17.13
CA ARG A 376 -3.16 -20.55 -16.51
C ARG A 376 -3.73 -19.17 -16.24
N LEU A 377 -5.04 -19.03 -16.40
CA LEU A 377 -5.78 -17.87 -15.93
C LEU A 377 -6.20 -18.12 -14.48
N LEU A 378 -5.67 -17.35 -13.53
CA LEU A 378 -5.82 -17.61 -12.09
C LEU A 378 -6.32 -16.38 -11.32
N TRP A 379 -7.04 -16.64 -10.23
CA TRP A 379 -7.65 -15.61 -9.37
C TRP A 379 -6.64 -14.97 -8.44
N HIS A 380 -6.74 -13.65 -8.29
CA HIS A 380 -6.07 -12.89 -7.22
C HIS A 380 -7.10 -11.94 -6.58
N GLY A 381 -7.39 -12.16 -5.29
CA GLY A 381 -8.28 -11.29 -4.52
C GLY A 381 -7.48 -10.30 -3.69
N THR A 382 -7.98 -9.08 -3.54
CA THR A 382 -7.24 -8.00 -2.89
C THR A 382 -8.15 -7.03 -2.14
N ASN A 383 -7.54 -6.15 -1.35
CA ASN A 383 -8.23 -5.02 -0.75
C ASN A 383 -8.59 -3.99 -1.83
N ILE A 384 -9.83 -3.49 -1.83
CA ILE A 384 -10.24 -2.47 -2.81
C ILE A 384 -9.38 -1.20 -2.73
N ALA A 385 -8.81 -0.89 -1.55
CA ALA A 385 -7.93 0.24 -1.33
C ALA A 385 -6.59 0.19 -2.08
N VAL A 386 -6.19 -0.97 -2.62
CA VAL A 386 -4.94 -1.10 -3.38
C VAL A 386 -5.16 -1.22 -4.88
N VAL A 387 -6.42 -1.19 -5.36
CA VAL A 387 -6.73 -1.42 -6.78
C VAL A 387 -6.11 -0.33 -7.67
N ALA A 388 -6.17 0.94 -7.29
CA ALA A 388 -5.53 2.03 -8.04
C ALA A 388 -4.00 1.80 -8.16
N ALA A 389 -3.35 1.42 -7.06
CA ALA A 389 -1.91 1.11 -7.05
C ALA A 389 -1.57 -0.11 -7.92
N ILE A 390 -2.40 -1.16 -7.92
CA ILE A 390 -2.22 -2.34 -8.78
C ILE A 390 -2.42 -1.98 -10.25
N LEU A 391 -3.44 -1.18 -10.59
CA LEU A 391 -3.64 -0.73 -11.97
C LEU A 391 -2.48 0.16 -12.44
N LYS A 392 -1.92 0.99 -11.55
CA LYS A 392 -0.75 1.85 -11.85
C LYS A 392 0.57 1.11 -11.96
N SER A 393 0.87 0.21 -11.02
CA SER A 393 2.21 -0.37 -10.83
C SER A 393 2.28 -1.89 -11.04
N GLY A 394 1.15 -2.58 -11.09
CA GLY A 394 1.06 -4.03 -11.25
C GLY A 394 1.10 -4.77 -9.91
N LEU A 395 0.96 -6.10 -9.98
CA LEU A 395 1.16 -6.96 -8.81
C LEU A 395 2.64 -7.03 -8.46
N ARG A 396 2.97 -6.79 -7.19
CA ARG A 396 4.36 -6.74 -6.70
C ARG A 396 4.67 -7.87 -5.73
N ILE A 397 5.86 -8.46 -5.86
CA ILE A 397 6.36 -9.44 -4.88
C ILE A 397 6.90 -8.66 -3.71
N MET A 398 6.26 -8.86 -2.56
CA MET A 398 6.65 -8.23 -1.31
C MET A 398 7.68 -9.11 -0.57
N PRO A 399 8.97 -8.75 -0.53
CA PRO A 399 10.02 -9.66 -0.08
C PRO A 399 10.11 -9.75 1.43
N HIS A 400 9.27 -9.00 2.12
CA HIS A 400 9.03 -9.09 3.55
C HIS A 400 7.61 -9.55 3.86
N SER A 401 6.77 -9.83 2.85
CA SER A 401 5.47 -10.46 3.03
C SER A 401 5.54 -11.89 2.51
N GLY A 402 5.45 -12.84 3.43
CA GLY A 402 5.46 -14.26 3.12
C GLY A 402 4.16 -14.93 3.55
N GLY A 403 3.68 -15.85 2.74
CA GLY A 403 2.60 -16.74 3.12
C GLY A 403 3.13 -18.11 3.53
N ARG A 404 2.22 -19.09 3.45
CA ARG A 404 2.50 -20.52 3.71
C ARG A 404 3.52 -21.11 2.74
N VAL A 405 3.81 -20.42 1.65
CA VAL A 405 4.68 -20.88 0.55
C VAL A 405 5.76 -19.82 0.21
N GLY A 406 6.09 -18.97 1.18
CA GLY A 406 7.17 -18.01 1.08
C GLY A 406 6.79 -16.68 0.43
N ARG A 407 7.74 -16.00 -0.20
CA ARG A 407 7.64 -14.62 -0.68
C ARG A 407 7.50 -14.59 -2.19
N GLY A 408 6.27 -14.52 -2.68
CA GLY A 408 5.95 -14.54 -4.11
C GLY A 408 4.57 -13.97 -4.39
N LEU A 409 4.16 -13.99 -5.66
CA LEU A 409 2.77 -13.69 -6.03
C LEU A 409 1.91 -14.94 -5.86
N TYR A 410 0.83 -14.79 -5.11
CA TYR A 410 -0.11 -15.86 -4.80
C TYR A 410 -1.33 -15.79 -5.71
N PHE A 411 -1.64 -16.91 -6.35
CA PHE A 411 -2.84 -17.10 -7.15
C PHE A 411 -3.57 -18.37 -6.73
N ALA A 412 -4.87 -18.41 -7.00
CA ALA A 412 -5.69 -19.59 -6.77
C ALA A 412 -6.46 -19.98 -8.02
N SER A 413 -6.62 -21.29 -8.21
CA SER A 413 -7.55 -21.85 -9.20
C SER A 413 -9.01 -21.69 -8.78
N GLU A 414 -9.29 -21.57 -7.48
CA GLU A 414 -10.63 -21.40 -6.96
C GLU A 414 -10.90 -19.97 -6.49
N ASN A 415 -11.93 -19.33 -7.02
CA ASN A 415 -12.28 -17.97 -6.58
C ASN A 415 -12.64 -17.91 -5.10
N SER A 416 -13.20 -18.98 -4.54
CA SER A 416 -13.56 -19.01 -3.11
C SER A 416 -12.36 -18.79 -2.19
N LYS A 417 -11.15 -19.23 -2.60
CA LYS A 417 -9.90 -18.98 -1.88
C LYS A 417 -9.49 -17.52 -2.00
N SER A 418 -9.46 -16.98 -3.23
CA SER A 418 -9.08 -15.58 -3.48
C SER A 418 -10.08 -14.59 -2.87
N ALA A 419 -11.37 -14.92 -2.83
CA ALA A 419 -12.43 -14.11 -2.22
C ALA A 419 -12.21 -13.87 -0.71
N CYS A 420 -11.51 -14.77 0.00
CA CYS A 420 -11.16 -14.56 1.41
C CYS A 420 -10.18 -13.40 1.63
N TYR A 421 -9.43 -13.02 0.60
CA TYR A 421 -8.49 -11.88 0.62
C TYR A 421 -9.13 -10.59 0.14
N VAL A 422 -10.36 -10.65 -0.37
CA VAL A 422 -11.11 -9.44 -0.73
C VAL A 422 -11.49 -8.69 0.55
N ARG A 423 -11.17 -7.40 0.57
CA ARG A 423 -11.69 -6.43 1.53
C ARG A 423 -12.51 -5.42 0.73
N PRO A 424 -13.85 -5.56 0.72
CA PRO A 424 -14.71 -4.67 -0.04
C PRO A 424 -14.93 -3.35 0.69
N SER A 425 -15.34 -2.33 -0.07
CA SER A 425 -15.98 -1.14 0.48
C SER A 425 -17.48 -1.32 0.34
N LYS A 426 -18.20 -1.21 1.45
CA LYS A 426 -19.59 -1.67 1.56
C LYS A 426 -19.68 -3.14 1.08
N ASN A 427 -20.41 -3.40 0.00
CA ASN A 427 -20.52 -4.74 -0.60
C ASN A 427 -19.77 -4.85 -1.93
N THR A 428 -19.02 -3.83 -2.36
CA THR A 428 -18.30 -3.86 -3.63
C THR A 428 -16.86 -4.28 -3.40
N GLY A 429 -16.46 -5.41 -3.99
CA GLY A 429 -15.11 -5.94 -3.98
C GLY A 429 -14.53 -6.08 -5.38
N VAL A 430 -13.21 -6.26 -5.45
CA VAL A 430 -12.49 -6.44 -6.71
C VAL A 430 -11.65 -7.72 -6.64
N MET A 431 -11.67 -8.50 -7.71
CA MET A 431 -10.72 -9.57 -7.96
C MET A 431 -10.12 -9.44 -9.37
N PHE A 432 -8.89 -9.89 -9.52
CA PHE A 432 -8.20 -9.96 -10.79
C PHE A 432 -8.14 -11.39 -11.31
N LEU A 433 -8.21 -11.54 -12.63
CA LEU A 433 -7.82 -12.73 -13.35
C LEU A 433 -6.52 -12.45 -14.11
N ASN A 434 -5.53 -13.29 -13.84
CA ASN A 434 -4.15 -13.08 -14.25
C ASN A 434 -3.71 -14.24 -15.13
N GLU A 435 -3.10 -13.94 -16.27
CA GLU A 435 -2.35 -14.96 -17.00
C GLU A 435 -1.01 -15.18 -16.30
N VAL A 436 -0.83 -16.39 -15.80
CA VAL A 436 0.36 -16.78 -15.03
C VAL A 436 1.13 -17.82 -15.84
N ALA A 437 2.37 -17.49 -16.19
CA ALA A 437 3.30 -18.38 -16.88
C ALA A 437 4.02 -19.26 -15.84
N LEU A 438 3.43 -20.43 -15.56
CA LEU A 438 3.90 -21.33 -14.50
C LEU A 438 5.14 -22.12 -14.92
N GLY A 439 5.31 -22.40 -16.22
CA GLY A 439 6.40 -23.23 -16.71
C GLY A 439 6.43 -24.60 -16.00
N LYS A 440 7.63 -25.01 -15.60
CA LYS A 440 7.82 -26.25 -14.84
C LYS A 440 7.55 -26.03 -13.35
N GLU A 441 6.54 -26.74 -12.84
CA GLU A 441 6.04 -26.59 -11.48
C GLU A 441 6.80 -27.44 -10.45
N TYR A 442 7.21 -26.84 -9.33
CA TYR A 442 7.66 -27.55 -8.15
C TYR A 442 6.48 -27.80 -7.21
N THR A 443 6.12 -29.06 -6.98
CA THR A 443 4.96 -29.40 -6.13
C THR A 443 5.36 -29.51 -4.66
N ILE A 444 4.56 -28.87 -3.79
CA ILE A 444 4.62 -29.07 -2.33
C ILE A 444 3.24 -29.45 -1.78
N THR A 445 3.22 -30.13 -0.63
CA THR A 445 1.99 -30.51 0.09
C THR A 445 2.03 -30.13 1.57
N LYS A 446 3.11 -29.46 1.99
CA LYS A 446 3.31 -28.90 3.33
C LYS A 446 3.84 -27.48 3.20
N ASP A 447 3.51 -26.65 4.18
CA ASP A 447 3.94 -25.26 4.25
C ASP A 447 5.47 -25.15 4.19
N ASP A 448 5.95 -24.23 3.36
CA ASP A 448 7.34 -23.80 3.30
C ASP A 448 7.39 -22.28 3.15
N SER A 449 7.31 -21.60 4.30
CA SER A 449 7.38 -20.13 4.36
C SER A 449 8.78 -19.56 4.10
N SER A 450 9.79 -20.41 3.84
CA SER A 450 11.17 -19.98 3.60
C SER A 450 11.47 -19.68 2.13
N LEU A 451 10.59 -20.12 1.22
CA LEU A 451 10.77 -19.97 -0.21
C LEU A 451 10.82 -18.49 -0.62
N THR A 452 11.82 -18.15 -1.42
CA THR A 452 12.03 -16.80 -1.99
C THR A 452 12.21 -16.85 -3.51
N LYS A 453 12.32 -18.06 -4.06
CA LYS A 453 12.42 -18.39 -5.47
C LYS A 453 11.95 -19.82 -5.68
N ALA A 454 11.58 -20.16 -6.92
CA ALA A 454 11.36 -21.55 -7.27
C ALA A 454 12.67 -22.36 -7.11
N PRO A 455 12.60 -23.63 -6.64
CA PRO A 455 13.78 -24.49 -6.57
C PRO A 455 14.47 -24.66 -7.92
N ALA A 456 15.76 -25.01 -7.90
CA ALA A 456 16.57 -25.12 -9.12
C ALA A 456 15.92 -26.08 -10.14
N GLY A 457 15.79 -25.61 -11.38
CA GLY A 457 15.17 -26.36 -12.47
C GLY A 457 13.64 -26.32 -12.49
N TYR A 458 13.02 -25.40 -11.75
CA TYR A 458 11.59 -25.11 -11.76
C TYR A 458 11.35 -23.60 -11.90
N ASP A 459 10.20 -23.23 -12.44
CA ASP A 459 9.82 -21.84 -12.74
C ASP A 459 8.77 -21.31 -11.75
N SER A 460 8.03 -22.21 -11.10
CA SER A 460 6.97 -21.90 -10.14
C SER A 460 6.91 -22.93 -9.02
N VAL A 461 6.18 -22.61 -7.94
CA VAL A 461 5.82 -23.55 -6.89
C VAL A 461 4.31 -23.69 -6.87
N VAL A 462 3.81 -24.93 -6.83
CA VAL A 462 2.38 -25.20 -6.66
C VAL A 462 2.19 -25.97 -5.37
N ALA A 463 1.57 -25.33 -4.38
CA ALA A 463 1.13 -25.98 -3.18
C ALA A 463 -0.19 -26.69 -3.47
N ARG A 464 -0.13 -28.01 -3.67
CA ARG A 464 -1.24 -28.79 -4.18
C ARG A 464 -2.28 -29.04 -3.09
N GLY A 465 -3.51 -28.60 -3.34
CA GLY A 465 -4.64 -28.82 -2.45
C GLY A 465 -5.14 -30.25 -2.45
N CYS A 466 -5.90 -30.63 -1.41
CA CYS A 466 -6.71 -31.85 -1.46
C CYS A 466 -7.92 -31.73 -2.40
N MET A 467 -8.25 -30.50 -2.82
CA MET A 467 -9.24 -30.16 -3.84
C MET A 467 -8.59 -29.32 -4.96
N GLU A 468 -9.08 -29.49 -6.19
CA GLU A 468 -8.71 -28.69 -7.37
C GLU A 468 -9.91 -28.71 -8.34
N PRO A 469 -10.22 -27.61 -9.07
CA PRO A 469 -11.17 -27.64 -10.18
C PRO A 469 -10.90 -28.82 -11.12
N ASP A 470 -11.95 -29.56 -11.50
CA ASP A 470 -11.83 -30.73 -12.37
C ASP A 470 -11.06 -30.43 -13.67
N PRO A 471 -9.80 -30.88 -13.80
CA PRO A 471 -8.96 -30.53 -14.95
C PRO A 471 -9.49 -31.07 -16.27
N ALA A 472 -10.34 -32.10 -16.24
CA ALA A 472 -10.97 -32.65 -17.44
C ALA A 472 -12.01 -31.68 -18.06
N LYS A 473 -12.43 -30.66 -17.30
CA LYS A 473 -13.35 -29.62 -17.76
C LYS A 473 -12.65 -28.34 -18.17
N ASP A 474 -11.34 -28.23 -17.98
CA ASP A 474 -10.58 -27.04 -18.38
C ASP A 474 -10.77 -26.77 -19.88
N ILE A 475 -10.93 -25.49 -20.20
CA ILE A 475 -10.89 -25.03 -21.59
C ILE A 475 -9.59 -24.27 -21.83
N PHE A 476 -9.24 -24.09 -23.09
CA PHE A 476 -8.06 -23.33 -23.48
C PHE A 476 -8.48 -22.14 -24.33
N ILE A 477 -8.13 -20.94 -23.86
CA ILE A 477 -8.25 -19.70 -24.65
C ILE A 477 -6.89 -19.37 -25.26
N THR A 478 -6.88 -18.54 -26.30
CA THR A 478 -5.64 -18.03 -26.89
C THR A 478 -5.47 -16.56 -26.50
N LEU A 479 -4.38 -16.25 -25.80
CA LEU A 479 -3.96 -14.89 -25.48
C LEU A 479 -2.58 -14.69 -26.11
N GLU A 480 -2.43 -13.68 -26.98
CA GLU A 480 -1.15 -13.36 -27.65
C GLU A 480 -0.47 -14.57 -28.33
N GLY A 481 -1.28 -15.45 -28.92
CA GLY A 481 -0.78 -16.66 -29.59
C GLY A 481 -0.39 -17.82 -28.66
N LYS A 482 -0.53 -17.66 -27.34
CA LYS A 482 -0.28 -18.71 -26.35
C LYS A 482 -1.60 -19.33 -25.88
N LYS A 483 -1.58 -20.66 -25.68
CA LYS A 483 -2.72 -21.38 -25.07
C LYS A 483 -2.70 -21.18 -23.56
N VAL A 484 -3.81 -20.72 -23.00
CA VAL A 484 -3.99 -20.48 -21.57
C VAL A 484 -5.14 -21.33 -21.06
N ALA A 485 -4.87 -22.18 -20.06
CA ALA A 485 -5.89 -22.99 -19.42
C ALA A 485 -6.77 -22.13 -18.52
N VAL A 486 -8.08 -22.31 -18.61
CA VAL A 486 -9.09 -21.67 -17.76
C VAL A 486 -9.93 -22.75 -17.13
N PRO A 487 -9.92 -22.89 -15.79
CA PRO A 487 -10.75 -23.88 -15.14
C PRO A 487 -12.25 -23.59 -15.33
N GLN A 488 -13.02 -24.65 -15.53
CA GLN A 488 -14.48 -24.58 -15.74
C GLN A 488 -15.25 -25.65 -14.96
N GLY A 489 -14.53 -26.50 -14.22
CA GLY A 489 -15.09 -27.55 -13.38
C GLY A 489 -15.22 -27.12 -11.92
N SER A 490 -16.17 -27.73 -11.22
CA SER A 490 -16.20 -27.62 -9.75
C SER A 490 -15.03 -28.36 -9.12
N PRO A 491 -14.55 -27.93 -7.94
CA PRO A 491 -13.46 -28.60 -7.26
C PRO A 491 -13.78 -30.06 -6.96
N VAL A 492 -12.87 -30.96 -7.33
CA VAL A 492 -12.92 -32.40 -7.05
C VAL A 492 -11.74 -32.80 -6.18
N GLN A 493 -11.92 -33.87 -5.40
CA GLN A 493 -10.87 -34.40 -4.56
C GLN A 493 -9.68 -34.87 -5.41
N GLN A 494 -8.48 -34.58 -4.93
CA GLN A 494 -7.21 -34.99 -5.56
C GLN A 494 -6.65 -36.21 -4.80
N PRO A 495 -6.83 -37.45 -5.28
CA PRO A 495 -6.43 -38.66 -4.55
C PRO A 495 -4.94 -38.67 -4.20
N GLN A 496 -4.10 -38.14 -5.08
CA GLN A 496 -2.65 -38.03 -4.89
C GLN A 496 -2.25 -37.04 -3.78
N PHE A 497 -3.14 -36.11 -3.40
CA PHE A 497 -2.85 -35.04 -2.43
C PHE A 497 -3.80 -35.05 -1.22
N VAL A 498 -4.44 -36.19 -0.92
CA VAL A 498 -5.38 -36.32 0.21
C VAL A 498 -4.78 -35.98 1.58
N LYS A 499 -3.45 -36.12 1.72
CA LYS A 499 -2.70 -35.79 2.95
C LYS A 499 -2.05 -34.39 2.92
N SER A 500 -2.42 -33.56 1.96
CA SER A 500 -1.89 -32.19 1.86
C SER A 500 -2.38 -31.33 3.03
N ASN A 501 -1.51 -30.43 3.49
CA ASN A 501 -1.89 -29.38 4.44
C ASN A 501 -2.71 -28.27 3.77
N PHE A 502 -2.84 -28.29 2.44
CA PHE A 502 -3.58 -27.30 1.67
C PHE A 502 -4.94 -27.86 1.28
N SER A 503 -6.01 -27.11 1.54
CA SER A 503 -7.36 -27.49 1.10
C SER A 503 -7.55 -27.26 -0.39
N ASN A 504 -7.15 -26.08 -0.87
CA ASN A 504 -7.16 -25.66 -2.27
C ASN A 504 -5.74 -25.48 -2.75
N SER A 505 -5.51 -25.62 -4.05
CA SER A 505 -4.19 -25.36 -4.63
C SER A 505 -3.85 -23.87 -4.58
N GLU A 506 -2.60 -23.56 -4.24
CA GLU A 506 -2.03 -22.21 -4.31
C GLU A 506 -0.88 -22.23 -5.33
N TYR A 507 -0.95 -21.33 -6.30
CA TYR A 507 0.00 -21.22 -7.41
C TYR A 507 0.89 -20.02 -7.17
N LEU A 508 2.20 -20.24 -7.13
CA LEU A 508 3.18 -19.21 -6.79
C LEU A 508 4.23 -19.03 -7.87
N ILE A 509 4.43 -17.77 -8.21
CA ILE A 509 5.58 -17.30 -9.00
C ILE A 509 6.44 -16.38 -8.15
N TYR A 510 7.73 -16.35 -8.47
CA TYR A 510 8.74 -15.59 -7.72
C TYR A 510 9.40 -14.51 -8.59
N LYS A 511 8.84 -14.24 -9.77
CA LYS A 511 9.15 -13.09 -10.61
C LYS A 511 7.85 -12.42 -11.02
N GLU A 512 7.77 -11.12 -10.85
CA GLU A 512 6.58 -10.37 -11.25
C GLU A 512 6.33 -10.42 -12.76
N SER A 513 7.38 -10.58 -13.58
CA SER A 513 7.25 -10.71 -15.03
C SER A 513 6.52 -11.99 -15.46
N GLN A 514 6.38 -13.00 -14.60
CA GLN A 514 5.62 -14.23 -14.91
C GLN A 514 4.09 -14.05 -14.80
N CYS A 515 3.60 -12.83 -14.56
CA CYS A 515 2.18 -12.51 -14.47
C CYS A 515 1.83 -11.31 -15.35
N CYS A 516 0.71 -11.41 -16.05
CA CYS A 516 0.02 -10.30 -16.70
C CYS A 516 -1.44 -10.26 -16.25
N ILE A 517 -1.90 -9.09 -15.79
CA ILE A 517 -3.29 -8.89 -15.40
C ILE A 517 -4.10 -8.82 -16.69
N ARG A 518 -5.06 -9.74 -16.87
CA ARG A 518 -5.89 -9.78 -18.09
C ARG A 518 -7.28 -9.20 -17.85
N TYR A 519 -7.85 -9.43 -16.66
CA TYR A 519 -9.19 -8.93 -16.34
C TYR A 519 -9.30 -8.43 -14.91
N LEU A 520 -10.08 -7.35 -14.74
CA LEU A 520 -10.56 -6.85 -13.45
C LEU A 520 -12.05 -7.16 -13.36
N LEU A 521 -12.47 -7.76 -12.24
CA LEU A 521 -13.88 -8.03 -11.95
C LEU A 521 -14.32 -7.15 -10.78
N GLU A 522 -15.35 -6.34 -11.01
CA GLU A 522 -16.13 -5.71 -9.93
C GLU A 522 -17.21 -6.69 -9.48
N LEU A 523 -17.24 -6.98 -8.19
CA LEU A 523 -18.06 -8.01 -7.60
C LEU A 523 -18.91 -7.45 -6.47
N ASN A 524 -20.16 -7.90 -6.41
CA ASN A 524 -20.98 -7.74 -5.22
C ASN A 524 -20.68 -8.90 -4.26
N MET A 525 -20.04 -8.56 -3.15
CA MET A 525 -19.66 -9.45 -2.05
C MET A 525 -20.82 -9.46 -1.04
N GLN A 526 -21.79 -10.35 -1.23
CA GLN A 526 -22.83 -10.60 -0.22
C GLN A 526 -22.23 -11.54 0.83
N TYR A 527 -21.94 -11.02 2.03
CA TYR A 527 -21.49 -11.79 3.19
C TYR A 527 -22.65 -12.32 4.02
#